data_AF-A0A916RSC2-F1
#
_entry.id   AF-A0A916RSC2-F1
#
_cell.length_a   1.000
_cell.length_b   1.000
_cell.length_c   1.000
_cell.angle_alpha   90.00
_cell.angle_beta   90.00
_cell.angle_gamma   90.00
#
_symmetry.space_group_name_H-M   'P 1'
#
loop_
_entity.id
_entity.type
_entity.pdbx_description
1 polymer ?
#
loop_
_entity_poly.entity_id
_entity_poly.type
_entity_poly.pdbx_seq_one_letter_code
_entity_poly.pdbx_strand_id
1 'polypeptide(L)'
;MSEEKNKEILDEIDAEIIQEILQESEESTEFEQEFDPEKEKKRRERRQALQIAVANGNTDTLIRKVAYILNKFPETRNSDIALQVQYWRTFEGFTGNSVSTDKLFEYERLTSITRSRQKIQNEYKLYQADKPVRKWRRNLDELEREKQIANKPEMPIIFIYADETGKQDKYVIVASIWILNERAHADVFNNLKEWRTANKNLENFPKEFHFKEVDNRGKDLHHYINFFDTFMGNSEMVSFKAVTVNKQKLDRMSVSDIIKNLYTQLVRTGIEHEKSTGRISPPKQISYTKDDEGESRYQLIQIQQDLSDMLKIQHDEDFKLNSFASLPSDRFDLLQIADLFAASLNRRYNLQPNSNNRNAKDGLTNHILNAVDLVEFRFSAEDLLQTFDVNLENDRSTLFIFD
;
A
#
# COMPACT_ATOMS: atom_id res chain seq x y z
N MET A 1 -20.07 -35.49 27.80
CA MET A 1 -20.78 -35.39 26.51
C MET A 1 -20.91 -36.80 25.97
N SER A 2 -22.07 -37.19 25.45
CA SER A 2 -22.27 -38.52 24.85
C SER A 2 -21.41 -38.69 23.60
N GLU A 3 -20.93 -39.90 23.32
CA GLU A 3 -20.15 -40.22 22.10
C GLU A 3 -20.91 -39.83 20.82
N GLU A 4 -22.23 -39.95 20.85
CA GLU A 4 -23.15 -39.59 19.77
C GLU A 4 -23.11 -38.09 19.45
N LYS A 5 -23.06 -37.24 20.49
CA LYS A 5 -22.95 -35.77 20.33
C LYS A 5 -21.58 -35.35 19.80
N ASN A 6 -20.51 -36.08 20.14
CA ASN A 6 -19.18 -35.82 19.57
C ASN A 6 -19.12 -36.18 18.09
N LYS A 7 -19.80 -37.26 17.69
CA LYS A 7 -19.88 -37.70 16.30
C LYS A 7 -20.62 -36.68 15.43
N GLU A 8 -21.78 -36.21 15.87
CA GLU A 8 -22.55 -35.17 15.17
C GLU A 8 -21.75 -33.88 14.95
N ILE A 9 -21.03 -33.40 15.97
CA ILE A 9 -20.19 -32.20 15.88
C ILE A 9 -19.06 -32.36 14.87
N LEU A 10 -18.49 -33.57 14.76
CA LEU A 10 -17.40 -33.84 13.82
C LEU A 10 -17.93 -33.96 12.38
N ASP A 11 -19.10 -34.57 12.18
CA ASP A 11 -19.73 -34.69 10.87
C ASP A 11 -20.14 -33.32 10.31
N GLU A 12 -20.55 -32.36 11.16
CA GLU A 12 -20.76 -30.96 10.78
C GLU A 12 -19.48 -30.28 10.27
N ILE A 13 -18.32 -30.54 10.90
CA ILE A 13 -17.05 -29.93 10.51
C ILE A 13 -16.63 -30.44 9.13
N ASP A 14 -16.79 -31.74 8.90
CA ASP A 14 -16.44 -32.39 7.64
C ASP A 14 -17.36 -31.89 6.49
N ALA A 15 -18.65 -31.67 6.75
CA ALA A 15 -19.58 -31.09 5.79
C ALA A 15 -19.26 -29.63 5.43
N GLU A 16 -18.86 -28.81 6.41
CA GLU A 16 -18.46 -27.40 6.22
C GLU A 16 -17.21 -27.30 5.32
N ILE A 17 -16.24 -28.19 5.52
CA ILE A 17 -15.03 -28.26 4.68
C ILE A 17 -15.38 -28.70 3.25
N ILE A 18 -16.30 -29.66 3.08
CA ILE A 18 -16.74 -30.13 1.76
C ILE A 18 -17.50 -29.02 1.01
N GLN A 19 -18.36 -28.24 1.70
CA GLN A 19 -19.04 -27.09 1.09
C GLN A 19 -18.07 -25.99 0.67
N GLU A 20 -17.06 -25.67 1.48
CA GLU A 20 -15.99 -24.71 1.13
C GLU A 20 -15.09 -25.19 -0.02
N ILE A 21 -15.00 -26.50 -0.25
CA ILE A 21 -14.28 -27.07 -1.40
C ILE A 21 -15.12 -26.97 -2.68
N LEU A 22 -16.45 -27.05 -2.58
CA LEU A 22 -17.36 -27.00 -3.73
C LEU A 22 -17.72 -25.57 -4.19
N GLN A 23 -17.55 -24.55 -3.35
CA GLN A 23 -17.77 -23.12 -3.67
C GLN A 23 -16.53 -22.43 -4.30
N GLU A 24 -15.82 -23.12 -5.20
CA GLU A 24 -14.75 -22.49 -6.03
C GLU A 24 -15.34 -21.58 -7.14
N SER A 25 -16.04 -20.52 -6.75
CA SER A 25 -16.20 -19.25 -7.49
C SER A 25 -17.18 -18.37 -6.72
N GLU A 26 -16.72 -17.16 -6.36
CA GLU A 26 -17.48 -16.08 -5.70
C GLU A 26 -17.56 -16.12 -4.16
N GLU A 27 -17.14 -14.97 -3.60
CA GLU A 27 -17.32 -14.49 -2.22
C GLU A 27 -16.54 -15.17 -1.07
N SER A 28 -15.48 -14.50 -0.64
CA SER A 28 -15.01 -14.54 0.75
C SER A 28 -15.11 -13.15 1.39
N THR A 29 -16.31 -12.81 1.86
CA THR A 29 -16.57 -11.63 2.68
C THR A 29 -16.32 -12.02 4.14
N GLU A 30 -15.14 -11.72 4.70
CA GLU A 30 -14.93 -11.85 6.15
C GLU A 30 -15.27 -10.54 6.88
N PHE A 31 -16.40 -10.60 7.58
CA PHE A 31 -16.85 -9.69 8.61
C PHE A 31 -15.80 -9.53 9.74
N GLU A 32 -15.65 -8.30 10.22
CA GLU A 32 -15.01 -8.01 11.51
C GLU A 32 -15.68 -8.85 12.61
N GLN A 33 -14.90 -9.68 13.30
CA GLN A 33 -15.42 -10.51 14.40
C GLN A 33 -15.74 -9.63 15.61
N GLU A 34 -17.01 -9.22 15.69
CA GLU A 34 -17.67 -8.88 16.94
C GLU A 34 -17.59 -10.09 17.91
N PHE A 35 -17.29 -9.84 19.19
CA PHE A 35 -17.12 -10.89 20.19
C PHE A 35 -18.46 -11.57 20.52
N ASP A 36 -18.73 -12.70 19.86
CA ASP A 36 -19.92 -13.52 20.09
C ASP A 36 -19.61 -14.70 21.05
N PRO A 37 -20.18 -14.71 22.27
CA PRO A 37 -19.91 -15.75 23.27
C PRO A 37 -20.43 -17.15 22.87
N GLU A 38 -21.37 -17.25 21.94
CA GLU A 38 -21.94 -18.53 21.49
C GLU A 38 -21.02 -19.25 20.51
N LYS A 39 -20.38 -18.50 19.60
CA LYS A 39 -19.34 -19.01 18.68
C LYS A 39 -18.12 -19.54 19.43
N GLU A 40 -17.71 -18.86 20.49
CA GLU A 40 -16.56 -19.29 21.30
C GLU A 40 -16.82 -20.59 22.08
N LYS A 41 -18.07 -20.79 22.53
CA LYS A 41 -18.50 -22.05 23.13
C LYS A 41 -18.46 -23.20 22.11
N LYS A 42 -18.96 -22.98 20.88
CA LYS A 42 -18.92 -23.98 19.80
C LYS A 42 -17.48 -24.35 19.41
N ARG A 43 -16.58 -23.37 19.33
CA ARG A 43 -15.14 -23.59 19.09
C ARG A 43 -14.49 -24.46 20.17
N ARG A 44 -14.83 -24.23 21.44
CA ARG A 44 -14.29 -25.02 22.57
C ARG A 44 -14.75 -26.47 22.53
N GLU A 45 -16.01 -26.72 22.18
CA GLU A 45 -16.57 -28.07 22.04
C GLU A 45 -15.94 -28.83 20.86
N ARG A 46 -15.82 -28.17 19.69
CA ARG A 46 -15.14 -28.74 18.50
C ARG A 46 -13.66 -29.07 18.76
N ARG A 47 -12.95 -28.19 19.47
CA ARG A 47 -11.55 -28.41 19.89
C ARG A 47 -11.40 -29.65 20.79
N GLN A 48 -12.31 -29.83 21.75
CA GLN A 48 -12.29 -30.99 22.65
C GLN A 48 -12.61 -32.29 21.91
N ALA A 49 -13.60 -32.28 21.00
CA ALA A 49 -13.94 -33.44 20.18
C ALA A 49 -12.75 -33.90 19.32
N LEU A 50 -12.04 -32.96 18.69
CA LEU A 50 -10.86 -33.28 17.87
C LEU A 50 -9.70 -33.85 18.70
N GLN A 51 -9.44 -33.32 19.90
CA GLN A 51 -8.42 -33.86 20.81
C GLN A 51 -8.73 -35.29 21.25
N ILE A 52 -10.01 -35.58 21.54
CA ILE A 52 -10.47 -36.93 21.91
C ILE A 52 -10.33 -37.89 20.73
N ALA A 53 -10.72 -37.47 19.52
CA ALA A 53 -10.59 -38.29 18.31
C ALA A 53 -9.13 -38.66 18.00
N VAL A 54 -8.20 -37.70 18.13
CA VAL A 54 -6.76 -37.94 17.94
C VAL A 54 -6.20 -38.85 19.04
N ALA A 55 -6.62 -38.69 20.29
CA ALA A 55 -6.19 -39.54 21.40
C ALA A 55 -6.66 -41.00 21.23
N ASN A 56 -7.83 -41.19 20.64
CA ASN A 56 -8.39 -42.51 20.32
C ASN A 56 -7.87 -43.09 18.99
N GLY A 57 -7.00 -42.38 18.27
CA GLY A 57 -6.44 -42.84 16.99
C GLY A 57 -7.43 -42.89 15.84
N ASN A 58 -8.59 -42.20 15.94
CA ASN A 58 -9.57 -42.15 14.86
C ASN A 58 -9.03 -41.28 13.71
N THR A 59 -8.97 -41.84 12.50
CA THR A 59 -8.41 -41.19 11.30
C THR A 59 -9.38 -41.27 10.12
N ASP A 60 -10.68 -41.32 10.39
CA ASP A 60 -11.69 -41.61 9.36
C ASP A 60 -11.87 -40.43 8.39
N THR A 61 -11.59 -39.20 8.83
CA THR A 61 -11.83 -37.98 8.04
C THR A 61 -10.55 -37.18 7.83
N LEU A 62 -10.52 -36.33 6.79
CA LEU A 62 -9.32 -35.58 6.38
C LEU A 62 -8.76 -34.73 7.53
N ILE A 63 -9.62 -34.01 8.24
CA ILE A 63 -9.19 -33.16 9.37
C ILE A 63 -8.59 -34.00 10.51
N ARG A 64 -9.11 -35.20 10.75
CA ARG A 64 -8.60 -36.12 11.78
C ARG A 64 -7.26 -36.73 11.36
N LYS A 65 -7.11 -37.10 10.08
CA LYS A 65 -5.83 -37.57 9.51
C LYS A 65 -4.75 -36.49 9.60
N VAL A 66 -5.08 -35.24 9.28
CA VAL A 66 -4.16 -34.09 9.41
C VAL A 66 -3.83 -33.82 10.88
N ALA A 67 -4.81 -33.83 11.78
CA ALA A 67 -4.59 -33.64 13.22
C ALA A 67 -3.70 -34.75 13.83
N TYR A 68 -3.88 -36.00 13.38
CA TYR A 68 -3.04 -37.14 13.77
C TYR A 68 -1.57 -36.91 13.37
N ILE A 69 -1.31 -36.47 12.14
CA ILE A 69 0.05 -36.19 11.66
C ILE A 69 0.67 -35.02 12.43
N LEU A 70 -0.07 -33.91 12.61
CA LEU A 70 0.41 -32.75 13.36
C LEU A 70 0.72 -33.09 14.83
N ASN A 71 -0.01 -34.04 15.42
CA ASN A 71 0.26 -34.54 16.76
C ASN A 71 1.53 -35.41 16.81
N LYS A 72 1.64 -36.39 15.90
CA LYS A 72 2.70 -37.41 15.89
C LYS A 72 4.03 -36.96 15.28
N PHE A 73 4.01 -36.01 14.35
CA PHE A 73 5.16 -35.52 13.59
C PHE A 73 5.26 -33.98 13.71
N PRO A 74 5.76 -33.44 14.83
CA PRO A 74 5.79 -32.00 15.09
C PRO A 74 6.52 -31.16 14.04
N GLU A 75 7.50 -31.73 13.35
CA GLU A 75 8.25 -31.10 12.26
C GLU A 75 7.36 -30.68 11.07
N THR A 76 6.21 -31.33 10.90
CA THR A 76 5.22 -30.99 9.86
C THR A 76 4.43 -29.72 10.17
N ARG A 77 4.43 -29.27 11.44
CA ARG A 77 3.68 -28.09 11.92
C ARG A 77 4.17 -26.77 11.35
N ASN A 78 5.31 -26.77 10.65
CA ASN A 78 5.94 -25.58 10.07
C ASN A 78 5.94 -25.55 8.52
N SER A 79 5.62 -26.65 7.83
CA SER A 79 5.69 -26.74 6.34
C SER A 79 4.54 -27.54 5.75
N ASP A 80 3.80 -26.97 4.78
CA ASP A 80 2.65 -27.62 4.15
C ASP A 80 3.09 -28.75 3.22
N ILE A 81 4.24 -28.59 2.57
CA ILE A 81 4.87 -29.63 1.76
C ILE A 81 5.30 -30.81 2.63
N ALA A 82 5.91 -30.54 3.80
CA ALA A 82 6.29 -31.61 4.73
C ALA A 82 5.06 -32.36 5.27
N LEU A 83 3.98 -31.62 5.56
CA LEU A 83 2.71 -32.20 5.99
C LEU A 83 2.08 -33.06 4.90
N GLN A 84 2.05 -32.61 3.64
CA GLN A 84 1.53 -33.36 2.51
C GLN A 84 2.32 -34.64 2.26
N VAL A 85 3.65 -34.56 2.20
CA VAL A 85 4.49 -35.74 1.99
C VAL A 85 4.28 -36.75 3.13
N GLN A 86 4.17 -36.28 4.38
CA GLN A 86 3.91 -37.15 5.51
C GLN A 86 2.49 -37.75 5.49
N TYR A 87 1.51 -37.00 4.97
CA TYR A 87 0.15 -37.48 4.75
C TYR A 87 0.12 -38.62 3.73
N TRP A 88 0.74 -38.42 2.56
CA TRP A 88 0.84 -39.45 1.53
C TRP A 88 1.57 -40.70 2.02
N ARG A 89 2.64 -40.54 2.82
CA ARG A 89 3.37 -41.67 3.43
C ARG A 89 2.51 -42.47 4.40
N THR A 90 1.69 -41.79 5.19
CA THR A 90 0.95 -42.39 6.31
C THR A 90 -0.36 -43.03 5.85
N PHE A 91 -1.07 -42.39 4.91
CA PHE A 91 -2.43 -42.80 4.55
C PHE A 91 -2.61 -43.24 3.09
N GLU A 92 -1.65 -42.92 2.20
CA GLU A 92 -1.79 -43.18 0.75
C GLU A 92 -0.64 -44.03 0.18
N GLY A 93 0.18 -44.61 1.06
CA GLY A 93 1.19 -45.60 0.71
C GLY A 93 2.37 -45.08 -0.10
N PHE A 94 2.66 -43.77 -0.04
CA PHE A 94 3.82 -43.19 -0.73
C PHE A 94 5.14 -43.66 -0.09
N THR A 95 5.96 -44.39 -0.85
CA THR A 95 7.22 -45.01 -0.37
C THR A 95 8.47 -44.55 -1.12
N GLY A 96 8.33 -43.69 -2.13
CA GLY A 96 9.40 -43.34 -3.07
C GLY A 96 9.85 -41.88 -3.06
N ASN A 97 10.71 -41.53 -4.02
CA ASN A 97 11.15 -40.15 -4.32
C ASN A 97 10.44 -39.55 -5.54
N SER A 98 9.52 -40.29 -6.17
CA SER A 98 8.76 -39.85 -7.35
C SER A 98 7.32 -40.38 -7.28
N VAL A 99 6.38 -39.61 -7.85
CA VAL A 99 4.95 -39.95 -7.98
C VAL A 99 4.64 -40.01 -9.47
N SER A 100 3.99 -41.08 -9.95
CA SER A 100 3.51 -41.15 -11.33
C SER A 100 2.33 -40.19 -11.52
N THR A 101 2.17 -39.63 -12.72
CA THR A 101 1.07 -38.70 -13.04
C THR A 101 -0.29 -39.28 -12.71
N ASP A 102 -0.49 -40.58 -12.92
CA ASP A 102 -1.76 -41.25 -12.65
C ASP A 102 -2.08 -41.27 -11.14
N LYS A 103 -1.07 -41.49 -10.29
CA LYS A 103 -1.22 -41.49 -8.83
C LYS A 103 -1.31 -40.08 -8.24
N LEU A 104 -0.74 -39.08 -8.93
CA LEU A 104 -0.78 -37.69 -8.48
C LEU A 104 -2.22 -37.16 -8.39
N PHE A 105 -3.11 -37.60 -9.29
CA PHE A 105 -4.52 -37.22 -9.27
C PHE A 105 -5.37 -37.99 -8.26
N GLU A 106 -4.89 -39.16 -7.80
CA GLU A 106 -5.54 -39.97 -6.75
C GLU A 106 -5.18 -39.48 -5.34
N TYR A 107 -4.00 -38.88 -5.18
CA TYR A 107 -3.52 -38.39 -3.90
C TYR A 107 -4.22 -37.10 -3.44
N GLU A 108 -4.38 -36.98 -2.12
CA GLU A 108 -5.03 -35.81 -1.55
C GLU A 108 -4.26 -34.52 -1.88
N ARG A 109 -5.00 -33.49 -2.28
CA ARG A 109 -4.44 -32.24 -2.77
C ARG A 109 -3.81 -31.42 -1.64
N LEU A 110 -2.75 -30.69 -1.97
CA LEU A 110 -2.06 -29.80 -1.03
C LEU A 110 -3.02 -28.78 -0.42
N THR A 111 -3.96 -28.27 -1.22
CA THR A 111 -4.97 -27.29 -0.83
C THR A 111 -5.89 -27.82 0.28
N SER A 112 -6.43 -29.03 0.12
CA SER A 112 -7.28 -29.70 1.11
C SER A 112 -6.56 -29.90 2.45
N ILE A 113 -5.31 -30.36 2.39
CA ILE A 113 -4.45 -30.61 3.57
C ILE A 113 -4.11 -29.28 4.26
N THR A 114 -3.82 -28.23 3.50
CA THR A 114 -3.46 -26.90 4.03
C THR A 114 -4.65 -26.22 4.71
N ARG A 115 -5.86 -26.28 4.12
CA ARG A 115 -7.09 -25.75 4.75
C ARG A 115 -7.40 -26.46 6.06
N SER A 116 -7.34 -27.79 6.05
CA SER A 116 -7.54 -28.60 7.26
C SER A 116 -6.55 -28.22 8.37
N ARG A 117 -5.27 -28.04 8.02
CA ARG A 117 -4.23 -27.57 8.94
C ARG A 117 -4.53 -26.16 9.46
N GLN A 118 -4.93 -25.23 8.59
CA GLN A 118 -5.25 -23.86 8.96
C GLN A 118 -6.41 -23.82 9.96
N LYS A 119 -7.47 -24.61 9.72
CA LYS A 119 -8.59 -24.76 10.65
C LYS A 119 -8.11 -25.26 12.03
N ILE A 120 -7.28 -26.30 12.06
CA ILE A 120 -6.72 -26.85 13.31
C ILE A 120 -5.81 -25.85 14.05
N GLN A 121 -4.91 -25.17 13.35
CA GLN A 121 -3.89 -24.29 13.95
C GLN A 121 -4.43 -22.90 14.28
N ASN A 122 -5.29 -22.33 13.45
CA ASN A 122 -5.77 -20.95 13.58
C ASN A 122 -7.12 -20.87 14.30
N GLU A 123 -8.07 -21.74 13.96
CA GLU A 123 -9.40 -21.73 14.59
C GLU A 123 -9.35 -22.47 15.93
N TYR A 124 -8.79 -23.67 15.97
CA TYR A 124 -8.76 -24.49 17.19
C TYR A 124 -7.52 -24.25 18.07
N LYS A 125 -6.55 -23.47 17.59
CA LYS A 125 -5.29 -23.14 18.27
C LYS A 125 -4.50 -24.39 18.73
N LEU A 126 -4.66 -25.52 18.04
CA LEU A 126 -3.97 -26.78 18.33
C LEU A 126 -2.72 -26.95 17.48
N TYR A 127 -1.73 -27.68 17.99
CA TYR A 127 -0.51 -28.08 17.25
C TYR A 127 0.17 -26.91 16.51
N GLN A 128 0.29 -25.78 17.20
CA GLN A 128 0.79 -24.53 16.62
C GLN A 128 2.21 -24.66 16.07
N ALA A 129 2.49 -23.90 15.02
CA ALA A 129 3.83 -23.69 14.51
C ALA A 129 4.74 -23.00 15.54
N ASP A 130 6.05 -23.13 15.36
CA ASP A 130 7.03 -22.54 16.27
C ASP A 130 6.94 -21.00 16.30
N LYS A 131 7.30 -20.41 17.45
CA LYS A 131 7.26 -18.95 17.67
C LYS A 131 7.87 -18.11 16.53
N PRO A 132 9.08 -18.42 15.99
CA PRO A 132 9.65 -17.67 14.87
C PRO A 132 8.86 -17.80 13.55
N VAL A 133 8.34 -18.98 13.24
CA VAL A 133 7.54 -19.24 12.03
C VAL A 133 6.20 -18.51 12.08
N ARG A 134 5.58 -18.42 13.25
CA ARG A 134 4.35 -17.64 13.45
C ARG A 134 4.54 -16.14 13.24
N LYS A 135 5.70 -15.59 13.60
CA LYS A 135 6.02 -14.17 13.38
C LYS A 135 6.24 -13.89 11.88
N TRP A 136 6.91 -14.80 11.18
CA TRP A 136 7.13 -14.71 9.73
C TRP A 136 5.82 -14.85 8.94
N ARG A 137 4.93 -15.78 9.32
CA ARG A 137 3.62 -15.97 8.68
C ARG A 137 2.65 -14.82 8.89
N ARG A 138 2.64 -14.18 10.06
CA ARG A 138 1.84 -12.95 10.26
C ARG A 138 2.25 -11.82 9.32
N ASN A 139 3.56 -11.64 9.12
CA ASN A 139 4.06 -10.65 8.18
C ASN A 139 3.71 -11.00 6.71
N LEU A 140 3.63 -12.30 6.39
CA LEU A 140 3.20 -12.76 5.07
C LEU A 140 1.70 -12.66 4.85
N ASP A 141 0.87 -12.95 5.86
CA ASP A 141 -0.58 -12.75 5.78
C ASP A 141 -0.91 -11.26 5.58
N GLU A 142 -0.14 -10.34 6.17
CA GLU A 142 -0.25 -8.89 5.90
C GLU A 142 0.11 -8.56 4.44
N LEU A 143 1.23 -9.10 3.95
CA LEU A 143 1.66 -9.00 2.55
C LEU A 143 0.74 -9.71 1.55
N GLU A 144 0.07 -10.79 1.95
CA GLU A 144 -0.87 -11.54 1.10
C GLU A 144 -2.27 -10.93 1.16
N ARG A 145 -2.66 -10.28 2.25
CA ARG A 145 -3.89 -9.46 2.31
C ARG A 145 -3.76 -8.23 1.41
N GLU A 146 -2.58 -7.64 1.34
CA GLU A 146 -2.24 -6.62 0.33
C GLU A 146 -2.33 -7.17 -1.11
N LYS A 147 -1.94 -8.44 -1.34
CA LYS A 147 -2.02 -9.09 -2.66
C LYS A 147 -3.40 -9.62 -3.04
N GLN A 148 -4.23 -10.03 -2.08
CA GLN A 148 -5.58 -10.55 -2.34
C GLN A 148 -6.58 -9.43 -2.64
N ILE A 149 -6.32 -8.21 -2.20
CA ILE A 149 -7.01 -6.99 -2.68
C ILE A 149 -6.72 -6.76 -4.19
N ALA A 150 -5.60 -7.27 -4.72
CA ALA A 150 -5.17 -7.06 -6.10
C ALA A 150 -5.88 -7.94 -7.17
N ASN A 151 -6.74 -8.90 -6.79
CA ASN A 151 -7.46 -9.78 -7.73
C ASN A 151 -8.92 -9.32 -8.00
N LYS A 152 -9.12 -8.02 -8.25
CA LYS A 152 -10.32 -7.45 -8.90
C LYS A 152 -9.95 -7.07 -10.34
N PRO A 153 -10.89 -7.03 -11.31
CA PRO A 153 -10.57 -6.61 -12.68
C PRO A 153 -9.76 -5.30 -12.66
N GLU A 154 -8.57 -5.31 -13.25
CA GLU A 154 -7.53 -4.28 -13.13
C GLU A 154 -8.02 -2.93 -13.63
N MET A 155 -8.48 -2.08 -12.70
CA MET A 155 -8.58 -0.65 -12.98
C MET A 155 -7.16 -0.08 -12.98
N PRO A 156 -6.70 0.58 -14.05
CA PRO A 156 -5.33 1.07 -14.11
C PRO A 156 -5.03 2.06 -12.98
N ILE A 157 -3.84 1.97 -12.40
CA ILE A 157 -3.45 2.74 -11.22
C ILE A 157 -2.70 4.02 -11.62
N ILE A 158 -3.05 5.12 -10.94
CA ILE A 158 -2.29 6.36 -10.86
C ILE A 158 -1.54 6.36 -9.52
N PHE A 159 -0.24 6.63 -9.57
CA PHE A 159 0.61 6.71 -8.38
C PHE A 159 0.87 8.18 -8.05
N ILE A 160 0.54 8.60 -6.83
CA ILE A 160 0.75 9.95 -6.34
C ILE A 160 1.75 9.89 -5.19
N TYR A 161 2.83 10.67 -5.29
CA TYR A 161 3.81 10.87 -4.24
C TYR A 161 3.81 12.33 -3.85
N ALA A 162 3.55 12.62 -2.58
CA ALA A 162 3.36 13.98 -2.12
C ALA A 162 4.21 14.30 -0.89
N ASP A 163 4.56 15.58 -0.79
CA ASP A 163 5.24 16.16 0.35
C ASP A 163 4.58 17.52 0.69
N GLU A 164 4.67 17.91 1.95
CA GLU A 164 4.15 19.18 2.45
C GLU A 164 5.24 20.08 3.04
N THR A 165 5.06 21.39 2.91
CA THR A 165 6.05 22.35 3.36
C THR A 165 5.43 23.70 3.71
N GLY A 166 6.21 24.57 4.36
CA GLY A 166 5.75 25.90 4.76
C GLY A 166 4.79 25.91 5.96
N LYS A 167 4.72 24.84 6.78
CA LYS A 167 3.82 24.76 7.97
C LYS A 167 3.95 25.96 8.90
N GLN A 168 5.16 26.52 9.03
CA GLN A 168 5.46 27.69 9.86
C GLN A 168 5.49 29.02 9.08
N ASP A 169 5.46 28.98 7.75
CA ASP A 169 5.59 30.15 6.88
C ASP A 169 4.23 30.74 6.46
N LYS A 170 4.23 31.79 5.64
CA LYS A 170 3.00 32.46 5.17
C LYS A 170 2.12 31.52 4.34
N TYR A 171 2.74 30.84 3.37
CA TYR A 171 2.08 29.86 2.51
C TYR A 171 2.32 28.46 3.03
N VAL A 172 1.26 27.67 3.16
CA VAL A 172 1.35 26.21 3.32
C VAL A 172 1.21 25.61 1.93
N ILE A 173 2.08 24.66 1.59
CA ILE A 173 2.16 24.06 0.25
C ILE A 173 2.08 22.55 0.40
N VAL A 174 1.25 21.90 -0.40
CA VAL A 174 1.32 20.46 -0.68
C VAL A 174 1.66 20.31 -2.15
N ALA A 175 2.73 19.58 -2.43
CA ALA A 175 3.19 19.34 -3.79
C ALA A 175 3.35 17.84 -4.02
N SER A 176 3.18 17.42 -5.27
CA SER A 176 3.19 16.01 -5.63
C SER A 176 3.68 15.77 -7.04
N ILE A 177 4.19 14.56 -7.23
CA ILE A 177 4.39 13.95 -8.54
C ILE A 177 3.36 12.87 -8.78
N TRP A 178 2.83 12.81 -9.98
CA TRP A 178 1.81 11.86 -10.42
C TRP A 178 2.40 11.03 -11.54
N ILE A 179 2.26 9.71 -11.46
CA ILE A 179 2.63 8.79 -12.52
C ILE A 179 1.37 8.08 -12.98
N LEU A 180 0.95 8.34 -14.21
CA LEU A 180 -0.42 8.12 -14.67
C LEU A 180 -0.74 6.67 -15.09
N ASN A 181 0.29 5.81 -15.16
CA ASN A 181 0.15 4.39 -15.44
C ASN A 181 1.32 3.57 -14.85
N GLU A 182 1.11 2.27 -14.74
CA GLU A 182 2.03 1.32 -14.09
C GLU A 182 3.34 1.10 -14.85
N ARG A 183 3.29 1.14 -16.19
CA ARG A 183 4.50 0.98 -17.01
C ARG A 183 5.47 2.15 -16.78
N ALA A 184 4.96 3.37 -16.86
CA ALA A 184 5.75 4.57 -16.58
C ALA A 184 6.27 4.57 -15.15
N HIS A 185 5.47 4.09 -14.19
CA HIS A 185 5.90 3.92 -12.80
C HIS A 185 7.08 2.96 -12.67
N ALA A 186 6.98 1.78 -13.27
CA ALA A 186 8.04 0.78 -13.29
C ALA A 186 9.31 1.29 -13.98
N ASP A 187 9.15 1.96 -15.13
CA ASP A 187 10.27 2.51 -15.92
C ASP A 187 11.01 3.59 -15.12
N VAL A 188 10.29 4.58 -14.56
CA VAL A 188 10.88 5.64 -13.73
C VAL A 188 11.56 5.05 -12.49
N PHE A 189 10.91 4.11 -11.80
CA PHE A 189 11.46 3.49 -10.60
C PHE A 189 12.77 2.73 -10.88
N ASN A 190 12.79 1.92 -11.94
CA ASN A 190 13.98 1.17 -12.33
C ASN A 190 15.12 2.11 -12.76
N ASN A 191 14.82 3.15 -13.55
CA ASN A 191 15.81 4.10 -14.02
C ASN A 191 16.46 4.89 -12.87
N LEU A 192 15.68 5.35 -11.90
CA LEU A 192 16.22 6.02 -10.71
C LEU A 192 17.10 5.08 -9.87
N LYS A 193 16.65 3.84 -9.69
CA LYS A 193 17.41 2.81 -8.97
C LYS A 193 18.74 2.49 -9.65
N GLU A 194 18.73 2.32 -10.97
CA GLU A 194 19.94 2.08 -11.77
C GLU A 194 20.89 3.26 -11.72
N TRP A 195 20.37 4.48 -11.89
CA TRP A 195 21.16 5.71 -11.80
C TRP A 195 21.80 5.86 -10.42
N ARG A 196 21.04 5.68 -9.33
CA ARG A 196 21.59 5.76 -7.97
C ARG A 196 22.67 4.70 -7.75
N THR A 197 22.45 3.48 -8.25
CA THR A 197 23.43 2.39 -8.14
C THR A 197 24.73 2.70 -8.88
N ALA A 198 24.65 3.30 -10.07
CA ALA A 198 25.80 3.67 -10.88
C ALA A 198 26.60 4.84 -10.27
N ASN A 199 25.92 5.78 -9.60
CA ASN A 199 26.53 7.03 -9.13
C ASN A 199 26.92 7.02 -7.64
N LYS A 200 26.51 6.02 -6.85
CA LYS A 200 26.72 5.98 -5.38
C LYS A 200 28.18 6.09 -4.90
N ASN A 201 29.14 5.81 -5.76
CA ASN A 201 30.58 5.86 -5.43
C ASN A 201 31.24 7.20 -5.80
N LEU A 202 30.48 8.15 -6.36
CA LEU A 202 30.99 9.47 -6.70
C LEU A 202 31.27 10.28 -5.44
N GLU A 203 32.23 11.21 -5.54
CA GLU A 203 32.55 12.12 -4.45
C GLU A 203 31.35 13.02 -4.13
N ASN A 204 31.11 13.26 -2.84
CA ASN A 204 29.99 14.07 -2.34
C ASN A 204 28.60 13.56 -2.78
N PHE A 205 28.46 12.27 -3.13
CA PHE A 205 27.16 11.69 -3.47
C PHE A 205 26.23 11.69 -2.24
N PRO A 206 25.03 12.30 -2.31
CA PRO A 206 24.11 12.35 -1.19
C PRO A 206 23.64 10.94 -0.78
N LYS A 207 23.51 10.71 0.52
CA LYS A 207 22.81 9.50 1.02
C LYS A 207 21.32 9.57 0.68
N GLU A 208 20.77 10.78 0.76
CA GLU A 208 19.38 11.13 0.55
C GLU A 208 19.31 12.44 -0.23
N PHE A 209 18.42 12.52 -1.22
CA PHE A 209 18.19 13.73 -2.01
C PHE A 209 17.11 14.59 -1.37
N HIS A 210 17.33 15.00 -0.12
CA HIS A 210 16.45 15.92 0.59
C HIS A 210 16.90 17.37 0.34
N PHE A 211 15.97 18.28 0.02
CA PHE A 211 16.30 19.67 -0.34
C PHE A 211 17.03 20.42 0.78
N LYS A 212 16.70 20.11 2.04
CA LYS A 212 17.35 20.76 3.20
C LYS A 212 18.84 20.41 3.29
N GLU A 213 19.24 19.24 2.80
CA GLU A 213 20.62 18.72 2.87
C GLU A 213 21.54 19.30 1.79
N VAL A 214 21.00 19.95 0.75
CA VAL A 214 21.81 20.58 -0.31
C VAL A 214 22.81 21.57 0.30
N ASP A 215 24.10 21.39 0.01
CA ASP A 215 25.14 22.28 0.51
C ASP A 215 24.99 23.67 -0.09
N ASN A 216 24.95 24.71 0.75
CA ASN A 216 24.77 26.08 0.30
C ASN A 216 25.88 26.58 -0.65
N ARG A 217 27.07 25.96 -0.63
CA ARG A 217 28.21 26.26 -1.52
C ARG A 217 28.18 25.43 -2.80
N GLY A 218 27.26 24.47 -2.93
CA GLY A 218 26.93 23.76 -4.16
C GLY A 218 27.85 22.58 -4.52
N LYS A 219 28.55 21.99 -3.54
CA LYS A 219 29.45 20.85 -3.80
C LYS A 219 28.74 19.62 -4.35
N ASP A 220 27.50 19.41 -3.92
CA ASP A 220 26.62 18.29 -4.26
C ASP A 220 25.52 18.68 -5.26
N LEU A 221 25.36 19.97 -5.57
CA LEU A 221 24.28 20.51 -6.39
C LEU A 221 24.11 19.77 -7.73
N HIS A 222 25.21 19.42 -8.39
CA HIS A 222 25.17 18.67 -9.65
C HIS A 222 24.52 17.29 -9.51
N HIS A 223 24.67 16.62 -8.36
CA HIS A 223 24.01 15.32 -8.10
C HIS A 223 22.50 15.51 -8.00
N TYR A 224 22.04 16.56 -7.32
CA TYR A 224 20.61 16.88 -7.20
C TYR A 224 19.99 17.22 -8.56
N ILE A 225 20.68 18.04 -9.36
CA ILE A 225 20.26 18.37 -10.72
C ILE A 225 20.17 17.10 -11.57
N ASN A 226 21.22 16.28 -11.59
CA ASN A 226 21.25 15.04 -12.37
C ASN A 226 20.19 14.02 -11.90
N PHE A 227 19.92 13.94 -10.60
CA PHE A 227 18.87 13.08 -10.05
C PHE A 227 17.50 13.51 -10.56
N PHE A 228 17.21 14.81 -10.49
CA PHE A 228 15.97 15.37 -11.02
C PHE A 228 15.86 15.21 -12.54
N ASP A 229 16.94 15.46 -13.28
CA ASP A 229 16.97 15.31 -14.74
C ASP A 229 16.79 13.85 -15.18
N THR A 230 17.31 12.90 -14.40
CA THR A 230 17.10 11.46 -14.64
C THR A 230 15.63 11.09 -14.49
N PHE A 231 14.96 11.66 -13.49
CA PHE A 231 13.50 11.52 -13.35
C PHE A 231 12.76 12.14 -14.54
N MET A 232 13.14 13.37 -14.94
CA MET A 232 12.52 14.08 -16.06
C MET A 232 12.74 13.39 -17.42
N GLY A 233 13.84 12.66 -17.59
CA GLY A 233 14.15 11.92 -18.81
C GLY A 233 13.12 10.85 -19.20
N ASN A 234 12.25 10.43 -18.28
CA ASN A 234 11.19 9.43 -18.51
C ASN A 234 9.79 9.98 -18.17
N SER A 235 9.58 11.29 -18.33
CA SER A 235 8.45 12.04 -17.76
C SER A 235 7.20 12.17 -18.64
N GLU A 236 7.08 11.45 -19.77
CA GLU A 236 5.91 11.63 -20.66
C GLU A 236 4.57 11.42 -19.96
N MET A 237 4.52 10.47 -19.03
CA MET A 237 3.34 10.12 -18.23
C MET A 237 3.49 10.55 -16.76
N VAL A 238 4.36 11.54 -16.53
CA VAL A 238 4.58 12.15 -15.22
C VAL A 238 4.02 13.56 -15.23
N SER A 239 3.40 13.93 -14.12
CA SER A 239 2.83 15.25 -13.91
C SER A 239 3.23 15.82 -12.55
N PHE A 240 3.35 17.14 -12.48
CA PHE A 240 3.66 17.86 -11.24
C PHE A 240 2.46 18.68 -10.81
N LYS A 241 1.92 18.39 -9.63
CA LYS A 241 0.74 19.09 -9.11
C LYS A 241 1.07 19.69 -7.76
N ALA A 242 0.67 20.93 -7.55
CA ALA A 242 0.81 21.58 -6.26
C ALA A 242 -0.40 22.46 -5.95
N VAL A 243 -0.71 22.55 -4.66
CA VAL A 243 -1.71 23.46 -4.13
C VAL A 243 -1.10 24.21 -2.96
N THR A 244 -1.31 25.51 -2.89
CA THR A 244 -0.84 26.35 -1.80
C THR A 244 -1.90 27.32 -1.33
N VAL A 245 -1.89 27.62 -0.04
CA VAL A 245 -2.77 28.64 0.55
C VAL A 245 -2.02 29.59 1.46
N ASN A 246 -2.36 30.86 1.41
CA ASN A 246 -1.94 31.85 2.39
C ASN A 246 -2.72 31.65 3.69
N LYS A 247 -2.11 30.94 4.66
CA LYS A 247 -2.78 30.59 5.92
C LYS A 247 -3.16 31.82 6.76
N GLN A 248 -2.52 32.97 6.54
CA GLN A 248 -2.81 34.22 7.25
C GLN A 248 -4.15 34.84 6.84
N LYS A 249 -4.77 34.37 5.75
CA LYS A 249 -6.13 34.77 5.36
C LYS A 249 -7.21 33.77 5.77
N LEU A 250 -6.83 32.70 6.48
CA LEU A 250 -7.72 31.65 6.98
C LEU A 250 -7.75 31.63 8.51
N ASP A 251 -8.19 32.73 9.11
CA ASP A 251 -8.11 33.02 10.56
C ASP A 251 -8.80 31.98 11.48
N ARG A 252 -9.63 31.09 10.92
CA ARG A 252 -10.44 30.12 11.68
C ARG A 252 -10.03 28.66 11.48
N MET A 253 -8.98 28.39 10.70
CA MET A 253 -8.53 27.03 10.44
C MET A 253 -7.17 26.74 11.07
N SER A 254 -7.03 25.57 11.68
CA SER A 254 -5.74 25.11 12.16
C SER A 254 -4.82 24.75 10.98
N VAL A 255 -3.51 24.83 11.16
CA VAL A 255 -2.54 24.40 10.13
C VAL A 255 -2.74 22.93 9.74
N SER A 256 -3.10 22.07 10.70
CA SER A 256 -3.41 20.66 10.44
C SER A 256 -4.62 20.50 9.53
N ASP A 257 -5.69 21.29 9.76
CA ASP A 257 -6.89 21.27 8.92
C ASP A 257 -6.60 21.82 7.52
N ILE A 258 -5.76 22.86 7.43
CA ILE A 258 -5.28 23.40 6.16
C ILE A 258 -4.55 22.32 5.36
N ILE A 259 -3.58 21.64 5.95
CA ILE A 259 -2.80 20.58 5.27
C ILE A 259 -3.72 19.46 4.78
N LYS A 260 -4.64 19.01 5.63
CA LYS A 260 -5.64 17.98 5.26
C LYS A 260 -6.48 18.42 4.06
N ASN A 261 -6.97 19.66 4.07
CA ASN A 261 -7.76 20.20 2.96
C ASN A 261 -6.92 20.37 1.68
N LEU A 262 -5.65 20.76 1.81
CA LEU A 262 -4.73 20.83 0.67
C LEU A 262 -4.49 19.46 0.04
N TYR A 263 -4.38 18.39 0.83
CA TYR A 263 -4.27 17.02 0.32
C TYR A 263 -5.46 16.62 -0.54
N THR A 264 -6.67 16.87 -0.05
CA THR A 264 -7.90 16.60 -0.80
C THR A 264 -8.01 17.48 -2.04
N GLN A 265 -7.67 18.77 -1.93
CA GLN A 265 -7.74 19.72 -3.03
C GLN A 265 -6.70 19.41 -4.12
N LEU A 266 -5.52 18.91 -3.76
CA LEU A 266 -4.48 18.47 -4.67
C LEU A 266 -4.98 17.33 -5.57
N VAL A 267 -5.61 16.30 -5.00
CA VAL A 267 -6.17 15.18 -5.76
C VAL A 267 -7.31 15.64 -6.64
N ARG A 268 -8.24 16.42 -6.09
CA ARG A 268 -9.39 16.96 -6.84
C ARG A 268 -8.96 17.76 -8.06
N THR A 269 -8.13 18.79 -7.87
CA THR A 269 -7.66 19.66 -8.95
C THR A 269 -6.75 18.93 -9.93
N GLY A 270 -5.94 17.99 -9.45
CA GLY A 270 -5.09 17.15 -10.29
C GLY A 270 -5.87 16.21 -11.20
N ILE A 271 -6.94 15.56 -10.71
CA ILE A 271 -7.80 14.69 -11.53
C ILE A 271 -8.48 15.49 -12.64
N GLU A 272 -9.08 16.63 -12.29
CA GLU A 272 -9.74 17.47 -13.29
C GLU A 272 -8.76 17.99 -14.34
N HIS A 273 -7.54 18.34 -13.92
CA HIS A 273 -6.46 18.66 -14.84
C HIS A 273 -6.17 17.53 -15.83
N GLU A 274 -5.81 16.35 -15.33
CA GLU A 274 -5.41 15.24 -16.19
C GLU A 274 -6.55 14.73 -17.09
N LYS A 275 -7.82 14.86 -16.64
CA LYS A 275 -9.01 14.59 -17.46
C LYS A 275 -9.16 15.62 -18.57
N SER A 276 -9.09 16.90 -18.24
CA SER A 276 -9.28 17.99 -19.20
C SER A 276 -8.22 18.01 -20.30
N THR A 277 -6.99 17.60 -19.98
CA THR A 277 -5.89 17.48 -20.95
C THR A 277 -5.89 16.13 -21.69
N GLY A 278 -6.84 15.25 -21.40
CA GLY A 278 -6.99 13.94 -22.05
C GLY A 278 -5.88 12.93 -21.72
N ARG A 279 -5.08 13.18 -20.67
CA ARG A 279 -3.95 12.32 -20.28
C ARG A 279 -4.38 11.09 -19.49
N ILE A 280 -5.54 11.15 -18.84
CA ILE A 280 -6.17 10.01 -18.19
C ILE A 280 -7.58 9.77 -18.69
N SER A 281 -7.97 8.50 -18.77
CA SER A 281 -9.32 8.05 -19.03
C SER A 281 -9.82 7.22 -17.84
N PRO A 282 -10.97 7.54 -17.24
CA PRO A 282 -11.58 6.69 -16.22
C PRO A 282 -12.08 5.35 -16.83
N PRO A 283 -12.26 4.29 -16.02
CA PRO A 283 -12.04 4.26 -14.57
C PRO A 283 -10.56 4.10 -14.19
N LYS A 284 -10.14 4.71 -13.07
CA LYS A 284 -8.76 4.64 -12.54
C LYS A 284 -8.75 4.41 -11.03
N GLN A 285 -7.71 3.75 -10.56
CA GLN A 285 -7.40 3.66 -9.15
C GLN A 285 -6.31 4.66 -8.75
N ILE A 286 -6.33 5.11 -7.50
CA ILE A 286 -5.32 6.03 -6.96
C ILE A 286 -4.56 5.34 -5.83
N SER A 287 -3.25 5.23 -5.99
CA SER A 287 -2.31 4.87 -4.94
C SER A 287 -1.62 6.14 -4.44
N TYR A 288 -1.95 6.55 -3.22
CA TYR A 288 -1.47 7.80 -2.64
C TYR A 288 -0.41 7.52 -1.57
N THR A 289 0.78 8.10 -1.74
CA THR A 289 1.87 8.03 -0.76
C THR A 289 2.27 9.44 -0.35
N LYS A 290 2.23 9.75 0.95
CA LYS A 290 2.83 10.97 1.51
C LYS A 290 4.13 10.67 2.24
N ASP A 291 4.99 11.68 2.36
CA ASP A 291 6.15 11.60 3.26
C ASP A 291 5.70 11.52 4.73
N ASP A 292 6.43 10.80 5.56
CA ASP A 292 6.13 10.63 6.99
C ASP A 292 6.82 11.72 7.83
N GLU A 293 6.07 12.74 8.25
CA GLU A 293 6.56 13.79 9.16
C GLU A 293 6.15 13.55 10.63
N GLY A 294 5.75 12.32 10.97
CA GLY A 294 5.39 11.94 12.34
C GLY A 294 3.95 12.27 12.72
N GLU A 295 3.02 12.27 11.76
CA GLU A 295 1.60 12.45 12.05
C GLU A 295 1.04 11.33 12.90
N SER A 296 0.01 11.65 13.67
CA SER A 296 -0.73 10.63 14.41
C SER A 296 -1.50 9.71 13.46
N ARG A 297 -1.65 8.44 13.84
CA ARG A 297 -2.49 7.46 13.13
C ARG A 297 -3.92 7.98 12.88
N TYR A 298 -4.46 8.77 13.81
CA TYR A 298 -5.78 9.37 13.68
C TYR A 298 -5.83 10.36 12.51
N GLN A 299 -4.84 11.25 12.37
CA GLN A 299 -4.76 12.19 11.25
C GLN A 299 -4.64 11.48 9.91
N LEU A 300 -3.82 10.42 9.83
CA LEU A 300 -3.64 9.63 8.61
C LEU A 300 -4.96 8.96 8.17
N ILE A 301 -5.70 8.36 9.12
CA ILE A 301 -7.01 7.78 8.85
C ILE A 301 -8.00 8.85 8.35
N GLN A 302 -7.96 10.05 8.93
CA GLN A 302 -8.84 11.13 8.54
C GLN A 302 -8.55 11.61 7.11
N ILE A 303 -7.28 11.79 6.74
CA ILE A 303 -6.90 12.15 5.36
C ILE A 303 -7.37 11.05 4.38
N GLN A 304 -7.15 9.78 4.72
CA GLN A 304 -7.59 8.66 3.89
C GLN A 304 -9.12 8.64 3.70
N GLN A 305 -9.88 8.88 4.77
CA GLN A 305 -11.34 8.97 4.72
C GLN A 305 -11.79 10.15 3.87
N ASP A 306 -11.25 11.35 4.10
CA ASP A 306 -11.60 12.55 3.35
C ASP A 306 -11.32 12.37 1.84
N LEU A 307 -10.20 11.73 1.48
CA LEU A 307 -9.88 11.38 0.09
C LEU A 307 -10.87 10.37 -0.49
N SER A 308 -11.15 9.29 0.23
CA SER A 308 -12.08 8.25 -0.21
C SER A 308 -13.50 8.80 -0.42
N ASP A 309 -13.98 9.61 0.52
CA ASP A 309 -15.30 10.25 0.46
C ASP A 309 -15.36 11.27 -0.67
N MET A 310 -14.32 12.09 -0.84
CA MET A 310 -14.22 13.04 -1.95
C MET A 310 -14.30 12.33 -3.30
N LEU A 311 -13.53 11.27 -3.51
CA LEU A 311 -13.54 10.51 -4.77
C LEU A 311 -14.92 9.91 -5.03
N LYS A 312 -15.54 9.31 -4.02
CA LYS A 312 -16.87 8.72 -4.14
C LYS A 312 -17.95 9.76 -4.46
N ILE A 313 -17.91 10.93 -3.81
CA ILE A 313 -18.92 11.99 -3.99
C ILE A 313 -18.78 12.66 -5.35
N GLN A 314 -17.55 12.92 -5.81
CA GLN A 314 -17.31 13.75 -7.01
C GLN A 314 -17.09 12.93 -8.29
N HIS A 315 -16.64 11.69 -8.15
CA HIS A 315 -16.26 10.85 -9.27
C HIS A 315 -16.94 9.49 -9.29
N ASP A 316 -17.77 9.16 -8.29
CA ASP A 316 -18.53 7.91 -8.21
C ASP A 316 -17.67 6.66 -8.46
N GLU A 317 -17.86 5.97 -9.59
CA GLU A 317 -17.14 4.77 -9.96
C GLU A 317 -15.91 5.04 -10.87
N ASP A 318 -15.72 6.28 -11.35
CA ASP A 318 -14.64 6.66 -12.26
C ASP A 318 -13.27 6.68 -11.56
N PHE A 319 -13.23 7.03 -10.27
CA PHE A 319 -12.00 7.08 -9.49
C PHE A 319 -12.17 6.48 -8.11
N LYS A 320 -11.25 5.61 -7.72
CA LYS A 320 -11.27 4.96 -6.41
C LYS A 320 -9.91 5.01 -5.72
N LEU A 321 -9.91 5.25 -4.42
CA LEU A 321 -8.71 5.13 -3.60
C LEU A 321 -8.37 3.64 -3.44
N ASN A 322 -7.23 3.22 -3.97
CA ASN A 322 -6.73 1.84 -3.82
C ASN A 322 -5.91 1.69 -2.54
N SER A 323 -4.99 2.62 -2.31
CA SER A 323 -4.11 2.61 -1.13
C SER A 323 -3.76 4.02 -0.70
N PHE A 324 -3.58 4.20 0.60
CA PHE A 324 -3.04 5.41 1.21
C PHE A 324 -1.93 5.00 2.18
N ALA A 325 -0.73 5.56 2.01
CA ALA A 325 0.42 5.25 2.84
C ALA A 325 1.18 6.52 3.26
N SER A 326 1.72 6.50 4.48
CA SER A 326 2.70 7.46 4.97
C SER A 326 4.02 6.72 5.11
N LEU A 327 5.04 7.12 4.35
CA LEU A 327 6.31 6.39 4.27
C LEU A 327 7.48 7.37 4.47
N PRO A 328 8.57 6.95 5.14
CA PRO A 328 9.73 7.81 5.34
C PRO A 328 10.48 8.03 4.01
N SER A 329 10.71 9.29 3.63
CA SER A 329 11.38 9.68 2.37
C SER A 329 12.80 9.13 2.19
N ASP A 330 13.51 8.78 3.27
CA ASP A 330 14.89 8.26 3.25
C ASP A 330 15.09 7.02 2.36
N ARG A 331 14.02 6.26 2.13
CA ARG A 331 14.02 5.00 1.37
C ARG A 331 13.28 5.06 0.03
N PHE A 332 12.67 6.18 -0.32
CA PHE A 332 11.81 6.29 -1.51
C PHE A 332 12.22 7.46 -2.41
N ASP A 333 12.88 7.13 -3.52
CA ASP A 333 13.36 8.12 -4.50
C ASP A 333 12.26 9.05 -5.01
N LEU A 334 11.05 8.53 -5.21
CA LEU A 334 9.89 9.30 -5.68
C LEU A 334 9.39 10.32 -4.64
N LEU A 335 9.46 9.99 -3.34
CA LEU A 335 9.18 10.96 -2.28
C LEU A 335 10.28 12.04 -2.21
N GLN A 336 11.54 11.66 -2.44
CA GLN A 336 12.64 12.63 -2.51
C GLN A 336 12.45 13.62 -3.68
N ILE A 337 11.98 13.15 -4.85
CA ILE A 337 11.62 14.05 -5.95
C ILE A 337 10.45 14.99 -5.57
N ALA A 338 9.42 14.47 -4.89
CA ALA A 338 8.31 15.28 -4.39
C ALA A 338 8.79 16.37 -3.41
N ASP A 339 9.71 16.03 -2.48
CA ASP A 339 10.35 17.00 -1.57
C ASP A 339 11.14 18.07 -2.33
N LEU A 340 11.97 17.70 -3.30
CA LEU A 340 12.72 18.66 -4.11
C LEU A 340 11.78 19.66 -4.81
N PHE A 341 10.64 19.19 -5.30
CA PHE A 341 9.61 20.04 -5.90
C PHE A 341 8.89 20.92 -4.86
N ALA A 342 8.40 20.33 -3.76
CA ALA A 342 7.72 21.04 -2.67
C ALA A 342 8.62 22.15 -2.10
N ALA A 343 9.86 21.82 -1.74
CA ALA A 343 10.82 22.76 -1.18
C ALA A 343 11.22 23.87 -2.17
N SER A 344 11.27 23.57 -3.48
CA SER A 344 11.49 24.58 -4.51
C SER A 344 10.35 25.60 -4.57
N LEU A 345 9.10 25.14 -4.44
CA LEU A 345 7.94 26.04 -4.31
C LEU A 345 8.01 26.85 -3.02
N ASN A 346 8.32 26.22 -1.89
CA ASN A 346 8.48 26.92 -0.61
C ASN A 346 9.52 28.04 -0.72
N ARG A 347 10.64 27.75 -1.39
CA ARG A 347 11.70 28.72 -1.57
C ARG A 347 11.27 29.90 -2.45
N ARG A 348 10.45 29.67 -3.48
CA ARG A 348 9.89 30.72 -4.35
C ARG A 348 8.83 31.59 -3.68
N TYR A 349 7.94 31.02 -2.87
CA TYR A 349 6.79 31.76 -2.32
C TYR A 349 6.98 32.26 -0.90
N ASN A 350 7.75 31.56 -0.05
CA ASN A 350 7.93 31.94 1.35
C ASN A 350 9.31 32.57 1.64
N LEU A 351 10.38 32.06 1.03
CA LEU A 351 11.75 32.40 1.41
C LEU A 351 12.48 33.37 0.46
N GLN A 352 11.74 34.08 -0.42
CA GLN A 352 12.29 34.91 -1.50
C GLN A 352 13.61 35.60 -1.10
N PRO A 353 14.77 35.17 -1.64
CA PRO A 353 16.04 35.69 -1.21
C PRO A 353 16.18 37.14 -1.66
N ASN A 354 16.61 38.02 -0.74
CA ASN A 354 17.17 39.31 -1.14
C ASN A 354 18.33 39.06 -2.11
N SER A 355 18.46 39.91 -3.14
CA SER A 355 19.41 39.74 -4.25
C SER A 355 20.86 39.41 -3.85
N ASN A 356 21.28 39.80 -2.64
CA ASN A 356 22.63 39.58 -2.11
C ASN A 356 22.87 38.22 -1.40
N ASN A 357 21.84 37.37 -1.21
CA ASN A 357 21.95 36.11 -0.45
C ASN A 357 21.61 34.85 -1.26
N ARG A 358 21.78 34.89 -2.59
CA ARG A 358 21.55 33.72 -3.45
C ARG A 358 22.60 32.63 -3.19
N ASN A 359 22.15 31.38 -3.10
CA ASN A 359 22.99 30.21 -2.84
C ASN A 359 22.65 29.04 -3.79
N ALA A 360 23.32 27.89 -3.61
CA ALA A 360 23.10 26.71 -4.45
C ALA A 360 21.65 26.22 -4.50
N LYS A 361 20.88 26.37 -3.41
CA LYS A 361 19.46 25.99 -3.35
C LYS A 361 18.60 26.84 -4.28
N ASP A 362 18.95 28.12 -4.48
CA ASP A 362 18.28 28.98 -5.46
C ASP A 362 18.56 28.51 -6.90
N GLY A 363 19.78 28.05 -7.17
CA GLY A 363 20.13 27.41 -8.43
C GLY A 363 19.27 26.17 -8.70
N LEU A 364 19.17 25.27 -7.71
CA LEU A 364 18.34 24.06 -7.79
C LEU A 364 16.85 24.40 -8.00
N THR A 365 16.31 25.35 -7.23
CA THR A 365 14.92 25.79 -7.36
C THR A 365 14.62 26.31 -8.75
N ASN A 366 15.48 27.15 -9.31
CA ASN A 366 15.29 27.66 -10.67
C ASN A 366 15.34 26.54 -11.71
N HIS A 367 16.28 25.59 -11.56
CA HIS A 367 16.38 24.44 -12.45
C HIS A 367 15.09 23.60 -12.46
N ILE A 368 14.62 23.20 -11.27
CA ILE A 368 13.41 22.38 -11.11
C ILE A 368 12.18 23.09 -11.67
N LEU A 369 11.95 24.35 -11.26
CA LEU A 369 10.73 25.06 -11.68
C LEU A 369 10.73 25.39 -13.17
N ASN A 370 11.89 25.62 -13.79
CA ASN A 370 12.00 25.79 -15.24
C ASN A 370 11.79 24.48 -15.99
N ALA A 371 12.33 23.36 -15.49
CA ALA A 371 12.18 22.05 -16.12
C ALA A 371 10.73 21.54 -16.07
N VAL A 372 10.00 21.90 -15.02
CA VAL A 372 8.61 21.49 -14.80
C VAL A 372 7.61 22.32 -15.62
N ASP A 373 7.97 23.54 -16.03
CA ASP A 373 7.10 24.48 -16.76
C ASP A 373 5.73 24.69 -16.07
N LEU A 374 5.79 25.12 -14.81
CA LEU A 374 4.63 25.21 -13.92
C LEU A 374 3.66 26.32 -14.32
N VAL A 375 2.39 25.99 -14.55
CA VAL A 375 1.32 26.97 -14.76
C VAL A 375 0.64 27.33 -13.44
N GLU A 376 0.57 28.62 -13.12
CA GLU A 376 -0.05 29.13 -11.89
C GLU A 376 -1.50 29.56 -12.12
N PHE A 377 -2.40 29.14 -11.22
CA PHE A 377 -3.78 29.61 -11.13
C PHE A 377 -4.01 30.24 -9.76
N ARG A 378 -4.65 31.41 -9.71
CA ARG A 378 -4.82 32.19 -8.47
C ARG A 378 -6.30 32.36 -8.14
N PHE A 379 -6.64 32.09 -6.88
CA PHE A 379 -7.99 32.15 -6.31
C PHE A 379 -7.97 32.84 -4.95
N SER A 380 -9.14 33.22 -4.44
CA SER A 380 -9.28 33.73 -3.07
C SER A 380 -8.96 32.62 -2.06
N ALA A 381 -8.30 32.95 -0.95
CA ALA A 381 -8.08 31.99 0.14
C ALA A 381 -9.38 31.34 0.65
N GLU A 382 -10.48 32.09 0.66
CA GLU A 382 -11.80 31.61 1.10
C GLU A 382 -12.37 30.51 0.20
N ASP A 383 -11.91 30.41 -1.04
CA ASP A 383 -12.40 29.44 -2.01
C ASP A 383 -11.59 28.12 -1.98
N LEU A 384 -10.70 27.90 -1.00
CA LEU A 384 -9.85 26.70 -0.88
C LEU A 384 -10.62 25.38 -1.05
N LEU A 385 -11.87 25.33 -0.59
CA LEU A 385 -12.71 24.12 -0.63
C LEU A 385 -13.62 24.03 -1.86
N GLN A 386 -13.64 25.06 -2.70
CA GLN A 386 -14.49 25.11 -3.89
C GLN A 386 -13.88 24.35 -5.08
N THR A 387 -14.72 24.11 -6.08
CA THR A 387 -14.37 23.51 -7.37
C THR A 387 -14.25 24.59 -8.42
N PHE A 388 -13.26 24.49 -9.31
CA PHE A 388 -13.03 25.48 -10.35
C PHE A 388 -12.89 24.80 -11.71
N ASP A 389 -13.61 25.34 -12.70
CA ASP A 389 -13.37 25.04 -14.10
C ASP A 389 -12.27 25.98 -14.59
N VAL A 390 -11.08 25.42 -14.75
CA VAL A 390 -9.94 26.15 -15.29
C VAL A 390 -9.70 25.65 -16.71
N ASN A 391 -9.37 26.54 -17.64
CA ASN A 391 -8.90 26.11 -18.97
C ASN A 391 -7.43 25.66 -18.83
N LEU A 392 -7.20 24.36 -18.99
CA LEU A 392 -5.94 23.71 -18.67
C LEU A 392 -5.25 23.32 -19.98
N GLU A 393 -4.52 24.27 -20.56
CA GLU A 393 -3.84 24.09 -21.85
C GLU A 393 -2.45 23.43 -21.73
N ASN A 394 -1.78 23.54 -20.57
CA ASN A 394 -0.52 22.84 -20.30
C ASN A 394 -0.82 21.47 -19.70
N ASP A 395 -0.15 20.43 -20.20
CA ASP A 395 -0.48 19.04 -19.95
C ASP A 395 0.30 18.43 -18.77
N ARG A 396 1.35 19.08 -18.25
CA ARG A 396 2.23 18.47 -17.25
C ARG A 396 2.08 19.03 -15.85
N SER A 397 2.06 20.35 -15.71
CA SER A 397 2.37 20.95 -14.41
C SER A 397 1.46 22.10 -14.01
N THR A 398 0.88 22.02 -12.81
CA THR A 398 -0.04 23.04 -12.31
C THR A 398 0.22 23.38 -10.84
N LEU A 399 0.07 24.66 -10.52
CA LEU A 399 0.04 25.18 -9.16
C LEU A 399 -1.23 26.01 -8.95
N PHE A 400 -2.06 25.58 -8.00
CA PHE A 400 -3.22 26.33 -7.53
C PHE A 400 -2.84 27.13 -6.29
N ILE A 401 -2.97 28.45 -6.36
CA ILE A 401 -2.59 29.40 -5.31
C ILE A 401 -3.86 30.06 -4.77
N PHE A 402 -4.15 29.79 -3.50
CA PHE A 402 -5.24 30.40 -2.75
C PHE A 402 -4.65 31.50 -1.87
N ASP A 403 -4.66 32.74 -2.36
CA ASP A 403 -4.07 33.88 -1.62
C ASP A 403 -5.14 34.84 -1.13
#